data_AF-A0A955BF18-F1
#
_entry.id   AF-A0A955BF18-F1
#
_cell.length_a   1.000
_cell.length_b   1.000
_cell.length_c   1.000
_cell.angle_alpha   90.00
_cell.angle_beta   90.00
_cell.angle_gamma   90.00
#
_symmetry.space_group_name_H-M   'P 1'
#
loop_
_entity.id
_entity.type
_entity.pdbx_description
1 polymer ?
#
loop_
_entity_poly.entity_id
_entity_poly.type
_entity_poly.pdbx_seq_one_letter_code
_entity_poly.pdbx_strand_id
1 'polypeptide(L)'
;MTGLRCGIKPAADKLDLTLIVADEDATAAGVYTQNLVYAAPVAIDRERTPSRRARAVVVNSGNANACTGQRGLDDARRMAQATAEAMGVEAEQVLVLSTGVIGQFLPMDKIEA
;
A
#
# COMPACT_ATOMS: atom_id res chain seq x y z
N MET A 1 -5.02 -10.00 -10.50
CA MET A 1 -3.76 -9.60 -9.83
C MET A 1 -2.73 -9.32 -10.90
N THR A 2 -2.09 -8.16 -10.86
CA THR A 2 -1.08 -7.75 -11.84
C THR A 2 0.12 -7.12 -11.12
N GLY A 3 1.33 -7.48 -11.54
CA GLY A 3 2.58 -6.90 -11.05
C GLY A 3 3.20 -6.01 -12.12
N LEU A 4 3.79 -4.89 -11.71
CA LEU A 4 4.41 -3.90 -12.58
C LEU A 4 5.74 -3.41 -12.02
N ARG A 5 6.55 -2.85 -12.93
CA ARG A 5 7.80 -2.18 -12.59
C ARG A 5 7.52 -0.70 -12.36
N CYS A 6 7.58 -0.28 -11.11
CA CYS A 6 7.48 1.10 -10.64
C CYS A 6 8.88 1.71 -10.42
N GLY A 7 9.91 0.87 -10.19
CA GLY A 7 11.28 1.35 -9.99
C GLY A 7 11.58 1.76 -8.55
N ILE A 8 10.86 1.20 -7.60
CA ILE A 8 11.13 1.23 -6.16
C ILE A 8 12.40 0.42 -5.86
N LYS A 9 12.56 -0.74 -6.51
CA LYS A 9 13.81 -1.50 -6.48
C LYS A 9 14.82 -0.91 -7.48
N PRO A 10 16.12 -0.88 -7.14
CA PRO A 10 17.16 -0.43 -8.08
C PRO A 10 17.32 -1.34 -9.31
N ALA A 11 17.03 -2.63 -9.15
CA ALA A 11 17.18 -3.63 -10.22
C ALA A 11 16.11 -3.42 -11.30
N ALA A 12 16.55 -3.11 -12.52
CA ALA A 12 15.68 -2.72 -13.63
C ALA A 12 14.78 -3.85 -14.16
N ASP A 13 15.06 -5.10 -13.83
CA ASP A 13 14.32 -6.28 -14.30
C ASP A 13 13.25 -6.76 -13.30
N LYS A 14 13.15 -6.14 -12.12
CA LYS A 14 12.27 -6.62 -11.06
C LYS A 14 10.95 -5.87 -11.00
N LEU A 15 9.86 -6.63 -10.96
CA LEU A 15 8.56 -6.13 -10.54
C LEU A 15 8.60 -5.76 -9.06
N ASP A 16 7.96 -4.65 -8.71
CA ASP A 16 8.05 -4.07 -7.38
C ASP A 16 6.79 -3.35 -6.91
N LEU A 17 5.77 -3.22 -7.76
CA LEU A 17 4.43 -2.80 -7.40
C LEU A 17 3.41 -3.85 -7.89
N THR A 18 2.40 -4.14 -7.08
CA THR A 18 1.36 -5.12 -7.38
C THR A 18 0.01 -4.57 -7.02
N LEU A 19 -0.99 -4.84 -7.86
CA LEU A 19 -2.37 -4.50 -7.60
C LEU A 19 -3.23 -5.77 -7.64
N ILE A 20 -4.02 -5.96 -6.58
CA ILE A 20 -5.07 -6.98 -6.50
C ILE A 20 -6.39 -6.21 -6.45
N VAL A 21 -7.30 -6.54 -7.35
CA VAL A 21 -8.60 -5.87 -7.50
C VAL A 21 -9.71 -6.90 -7.33
N ALA A 22 -10.76 -6.51 -6.63
CA ALA A 22 -12.05 -7.18 -6.63
C ALA A 22 -13.00 -6.43 -7.58
N ASP A 23 -13.67 -7.20 -8.45
CA ASP A 23 -14.61 -6.65 -9.43
C ASP A 23 -15.79 -5.92 -8.75
N GLU A 24 -16.20 -6.41 -7.58
CA GLU A 24 -17.27 -5.85 -6.73
C GLU A 24 -16.78 -5.59 -5.30
N ASP A 25 -17.62 -4.99 -4.46
CA ASP A 25 -17.34 -4.79 -3.04
C ASP A 25 -17.04 -6.13 -2.34
N ALA A 26 -15.85 -6.24 -1.74
CA ALA A 26 -15.41 -7.44 -1.04
C ALA A 26 -15.37 -7.24 0.47
N THR A 27 -15.70 -8.31 1.20
CA THR A 27 -15.43 -8.38 2.64
C THR A 27 -13.95 -8.62 2.87
N ALA A 28 -13.33 -7.75 3.67
CA ALA A 28 -11.92 -7.82 4.05
C ALA A 28 -11.76 -7.89 5.56
N ALA A 29 -10.81 -8.71 6.00
CA ALA A 29 -10.34 -8.79 7.38
C ALA A 29 -8.81 -8.87 7.37
N GLY A 30 -8.17 -8.20 8.32
CA GLY A 30 -6.72 -8.15 8.44
C GLY A 30 -6.25 -8.66 9.81
N VAL A 31 -5.19 -9.46 9.79
CA VAL A 31 -4.38 -9.76 10.99
C VAL A 31 -3.01 -9.15 10.77
N TYR A 32 -2.51 -8.45 11.78
CA TYR A 32 -1.33 -7.61 11.67
C TYR A 32 -0.27 -8.02 12.69
N THR A 33 0.97 -7.59 12.46
CA THR A 33 2.07 -7.77 13.42
C THR A 33 1.69 -7.22 14.80
N GLN A 34 2.12 -7.91 15.87
CA GLN A 34 1.99 -7.45 17.26
C GLN A 34 3.19 -6.61 17.72
N ASN A 35 4.18 -6.39 16.85
CA ASN A 35 5.35 -5.59 17.16
C ASN A 35 4.94 -4.15 17.50
N LEU A 36 5.56 -3.57 18.53
CA LEU A 36 5.40 -2.15 18.90
C LEU A 36 5.88 -1.23 17.78
N VAL A 37 6.87 -1.65 17.00
CA VAL A 37 7.35 -0.98 15.80
C VAL A 37 6.68 -1.64 14.60
N TYR A 38 5.73 -0.93 14.00
CA TYR A 38 5.00 -1.35 12.81
C TYR A 38 5.10 -0.31 11.70
N ALA A 39 4.93 -0.76 10.46
CA ALA A 39 4.97 0.10 9.28
C ALA A 39 3.75 1.02 9.21
N ALA A 40 3.89 2.19 8.60
CA ALA A 40 2.78 3.11 8.35
C ALA A 40 1.53 2.46 7.70
N PRO A 41 1.65 1.60 6.66
CA PRO A 41 0.50 0.88 6.10
C PRO A 41 -0.27 0.03 7.12
N VAL A 42 0.41 -0.56 8.11
CA VAL A 42 -0.26 -1.37 9.15
C VAL A 42 -1.20 -0.51 10.00
N ALA A 43 -0.85 0.75 10.26
CA ALA A 43 -1.72 1.67 11.00
C ALA A 43 -3.03 1.92 10.21
N ILE A 44 -2.89 2.24 8.93
CA ILE A 44 -4.01 2.58 8.04
C ILE A 44 -4.92 1.37 7.82
N ASP A 45 -4.34 0.20 7.52
CA ASP A 45 -5.12 -0.98 7.22
C ASP A 45 -5.89 -1.51 8.44
N ARG A 46 -5.39 -1.29 9.66
CA ARG A 46 -6.13 -1.56 10.91
C ARG A 46 -7.36 -0.67 11.08
N GLU A 47 -7.30 0.59 10.62
CA GLU A 47 -8.45 1.50 10.64
C GLU A 47 -9.47 1.13 9.56
N ARG A 48 -9.02 0.47 8.48
CA ARG A 48 -9.83 0.09 7.31
C ARG A 48 -10.36 -1.34 7.34
N THR A 49 -9.94 -2.16 8.30
CA THR A 49 -10.42 -3.55 8.45
C THR A 49 -10.97 -3.81 9.86
N PRO A 50 -12.04 -4.62 9.99
CA PRO A 50 -12.79 -5.28 8.93
C PRO A 50 -13.60 -4.29 8.08
N SER A 51 -13.78 -4.63 6.81
CA SER A 51 -14.59 -3.86 5.86
C SER A 51 -15.48 -4.78 5.04
N ARG A 52 -16.60 -4.25 4.55
CA ARG A 52 -17.49 -4.93 3.58
C ARG A 52 -17.39 -4.35 2.17
N ARG A 53 -16.53 -3.35 1.96
CA ARG A 53 -16.45 -2.58 0.72
C ARG A 53 -15.03 -2.48 0.18
N ALA A 54 -14.12 -3.38 0.57
CA ALA A 54 -12.77 -3.35 0.03
C ALA A 54 -12.81 -3.65 -1.48
N ARG A 55 -12.04 -2.90 -2.26
CA ARG A 55 -11.98 -3.02 -3.73
C ARG A 55 -10.59 -3.34 -4.23
N ALA A 56 -9.55 -2.93 -3.50
CA ALA A 56 -8.19 -3.18 -3.92
C ALA A 56 -7.22 -3.39 -2.77
N VAL A 57 -6.13 -4.04 -3.10
CA VAL A 57 -4.92 -4.13 -2.30
C VAL A 57 -3.76 -3.74 -3.19
N VAL A 58 -3.10 -2.64 -2.87
CA VAL A 58 -1.88 -2.19 -3.54
C VAL A 58 -0.67 -2.54 -2.68
N VAL A 59 0.31 -3.21 -3.29
CA VAL A 59 1.46 -3.76 -2.58
C VAL A 59 2.74 -3.30 -3.24
N ASN A 60 3.64 -2.67 -2.48
CA ASN A 60 4.99 -2.40 -2.95
C ASN A 60 6.04 -3.29 -2.28
N SER A 61 7.15 -3.51 -2.98
CA SER A 61 8.31 -4.22 -2.45
C SER A 61 9.61 -3.47 -2.74
N GLY A 62 10.60 -3.58 -1.84
CA GLY A 62 11.85 -2.81 -1.87
C GLY A 62 11.89 -1.65 -0.86
N ASN A 63 10.75 -1.23 -0.34
CA ASN A 63 10.63 -0.23 0.73
C ASN A 63 9.50 -0.64 1.68
N ALA A 64 9.79 -0.76 2.98
CA ALA A 64 8.81 -1.20 3.97
C ALA A 64 7.86 -0.10 4.44
N ASN A 65 8.16 1.17 4.14
CA ASN A 65 7.49 2.35 4.70
C ASN A 65 7.31 2.23 6.23
N ALA A 66 8.38 1.83 6.90
CA ALA A 66 8.44 1.65 8.34
C ALA A 66 9.44 2.63 8.96
N CYS A 67 9.16 3.09 10.18
CA CYS A 67 9.95 4.10 10.89
C CYS A 67 10.09 5.44 10.12
N THR A 68 9.04 5.83 9.39
CA THR A 68 8.98 7.02 8.52
C THR A 68 8.12 8.16 9.09
N GLY A 69 7.59 8.01 10.31
CA GLY A 69 6.83 9.04 11.01
C GLY A 69 5.55 9.46 10.28
N GLN A 70 5.11 10.70 10.50
CA GLN A 70 3.88 11.25 9.90
C GLN A 70 3.93 11.18 8.36
N ARG A 71 5.08 11.51 7.76
CA ARG A 71 5.24 11.42 6.31
C ARG A 71 4.98 10.02 5.78
N GLY A 72 5.39 8.97 6.48
CA GLY A 72 5.10 7.59 6.10
C GLY A 72 3.61 7.27 6.06
N LEU A 73 2.85 7.79 7.04
CA LEU A 73 1.38 7.66 7.06
C LEU A 73 0.75 8.41 5.88
N ASP A 74 1.23 9.62 5.61
CA ASP A 74 0.72 10.42 4.51
C ASP A 74 1.05 9.79 3.15
N ASP A 75 2.27 9.26 2.97
CA ASP A 75 2.68 8.52 1.77
C ASP A 75 1.81 7.27 1.55
N ALA A 76 1.48 6.52 2.62
CA ALA A 76 0.60 5.36 2.50
C ALA A 76 -0.86 5.75 2.19
N ARG A 77 -1.38 6.86 2.75
CA ARG A 77 -2.69 7.41 2.36
C ARG A 77 -2.71 7.87 0.91
N ARG A 78 -1.65 8.55 0.45
CA ARG A 78 -1.48 8.97 -0.95
C ARG A 78 -1.44 7.79 -1.90
N MET A 79 -0.72 6.73 -1.55
CA MET A 79 -0.68 5.50 -2.34
C MET A 79 -2.06 4.85 -2.49
N ALA A 80 -2.86 4.83 -1.41
CA ALA A 80 -4.25 4.39 -1.49
C ALA A 80 -5.10 5.31 -2.38
N GLN A 81 -4.96 6.63 -2.21
CA GLN A 81 -5.68 7.64 -2.99
C GLN A 81 -5.38 7.52 -4.49
N ALA A 82 -4.11 7.47 -4.87
CA ALA A 82 -3.69 7.34 -6.27
C ALA A 82 -4.22 6.04 -6.91
N THR A 83 -4.20 4.94 -6.16
CA THR A 83 -4.78 3.67 -6.60
C THR A 83 -6.30 3.78 -6.78
N ALA A 84 -6.98 4.43 -5.83
CA ALA A 84 -8.42 4.60 -5.84
C ALA A 84 -8.89 5.48 -7.01
N GLU A 85 -8.18 6.59 -7.27
CA GLU A 85 -8.41 7.47 -8.42
C GLU A 85 -8.25 6.73 -9.74
N ALA A 86 -7.18 5.93 -9.89
CA ALA A 86 -6.96 5.11 -11.10
C ALA A 86 -8.06 4.06 -11.32
N MET A 87 -8.76 3.64 -10.25
CA MET A 87 -9.81 2.63 -10.28
C MET A 87 -11.23 3.21 -10.25
N GLY A 88 -11.40 4.51 -9.97
CA GLY A 88 -12.72 5.12 -9.75
C GLY A 88 -13.45 4.61 -8.51
N VAL A 89 -12.74 4.39 -7.40
CA VAL A 89 -13.29 3.97 -6.10
C VAL A 89 -12.87 4.93 -4.99
N GLU A 90 -13.39 4.75 -3.77
CA GLU A 90 -12.97 5.55 -2.61
C GLU A 90 -11.63 5.04 -2.03
N ALA A 91 -10.81 5.93 -1.49
CA ALA A 91 -9.49 5.59 -0.96
C ALA A 91 -9.55 4.60 0.22
N GLU A 92 -10.61 4.64 1.03
CA GLU A 92 -10.87 3.72 2.13
C GLU A 92 -11.19 2.30 1.64
N GLN A 93 -11.51 2.13 0.36
CA GLN A 93 -11.70 0.81 -0.26
C GLN A 93 -10.38 0.18 -0.70
N VAL A 94 -9.25 0.88 -0.58
CA VAL A 94 -7.93 0.40 -0.94
C VAL A 94 -7.10 0.10 0.32
N LEU A 95 -6.59 -1.11 0.43
CA LEU A 95 -5.59 -1.49 1.44
C LEU A 95 -4.18 -1.34 0.87
N VAL A 96 -3.21 -1.02 1.72
CA VAL A 96 -1.83 -0.75 1.30
C VAL A 96 -0.87 -1.64 2.07
N LEU A 97 -0.03 -2.40 1.37
CA LEU A 97 1.02 -3.21 2.00
C LEU A 97 2.40 -2.85 1.45
N SER A 98 3.39 -2.82 2.35
CA SER A 98 4.76 -2.46 2.02
C SER A 98 5.74 -3.45 2.64
N THR A 99 6.78 -3.81 1.89
CA THR A 99 7.88 -4.63 2.40
C THR A 99 9.23 -4.21 1.81
N GLY A 100 10.30 -4.28 2.58
CA GLY A 100 11.65 -3.94 2.14
C GLY A 100 12.44 -3.18 3.19
N VAL A 101 13.22 -2.18 2.75
CA VAL A 101 14.10 -1.41 3.63
C VAL A 101 13.29 -0.55 4.61
N ILE A 102 13.71 -0.51 5.87
CA ILE A 102 13.13 0.29 6.96
C ILE A 102 13.87 1.63 7.06
N GLY A 103 13.16 2.70 7.42
CA GLY A 103 13.75 4.04 7.64
C GLY A 103 13.98 4.85 6.36
N GLN A 104 13.39 4.44 5.24
CA GLN A 104 13.46 5.18 3.96
C GLN A 104 12.06 5.60 3.54
N PHE A 105 11.92 6.86 3.09
CA PHE A 105 10.65 7.36 2.56
C PHE A 105 10.27 6.63 1.28
N LEU A 106 8.98 6.40 1.12
CA LEU A 106 8.43 5.77 -0.06
C LEU A 106 8.61 6.74 -1.26
N PRO A 107 9.12 6.28 -2.42
CA PRO A 107 9.32 7.15 -3.57
C PRO A 107 7.98 7.39 -4.29
N MET A 108 7.09 8.17 -3.66
CA MET A 108 5.72 8.40 -4.15
C MET A 108 5.66 8.95 -5.57
N ASP A 109 6.63 9.79 -5.97
CA ASP A 109 6.72 10.32 -7.35
C ASP A 109 6.81 9.21 -8.40
N LYS A 110 7.33 8.02 -8.05
CA LYS A 110 7.38 6.86 -8.95
C LYS A 110 6.09 6.05 -8.96
N ILE A 111 5.35 6.08 -7.85
CA ILE A 111 4.12 5.32 -7.67
C ILE A 111 2.94 6.06 -8.31
N GLU A 112 2.98 7.40 -8.31
CA GLU A 112 1.95 8.27 -8.88
C GLU A 112 2.16 8.59 -10.38
N ALA A 113 3.29 8.15 -10.97
CA ALA A 113 3.62 8.36 -12.38
C ALA A 113 2.95 7.34 -13.31
#